data_AF-A0A1I8CTH9-F1
#
_entry.id   AF-A0A1I8CTH9-F1
#
_cell.length_a   1.000
_cell.length_b   1.000
_cell.length_c   1.000
_cell.angle_alpha   90.00
_cell.angle_beta   90.00
_cell.angle_gamma   90.00
#
_symmetry.space_group_name_H-M   'P 1'
#
loop_
_entity.id
_entity.type
_entity.pdbx_description
1 polymer ?
#
loop_
_entity_poly.entity_id
_entity_poly.type
_entity_poly.pdbx_seq_one_letter_code
_entity_poly.pdbx_strand_id
1 'polypeptide(L)'
;MVVKRFLSPHLVLVLTCALYMIFGAIIFQILEGQKFDSAKNRSLLRIEEVSDTYINNVFDSLEERRPQIEALVGIKNLTQSFFVRKQEIARQIIGRNKFVFDEYIGSVFAAHRISRHGYDEDAPRWDFINSFFFTATMLTSIGYGYVAPSTFYGRLFGVIYCLIGIPLTLVTVANVAKFISETVFLCHYELWKYWMRFKNRNKEGGAEEEMRELFGEADDEQEILDRVRLVRFPPIVVFMFVFIYGLFGAYIVQINESDWTYAESLYFMFISILTVGFGDYRPRSENLMIVLAVVMGGIMLTTMCMDVVGRMYLKEIHYLGRKLQTNNPFYLIREAKARRRRAAMASLLAQLAKGMIFAHKNYSELSRKKSKKKMSRRRPSHVLPDGKFMFARQAPDPPRECQVVSTSAYSVRLAWAPAFSADDKVTYNVRYRLKYTKSKEDAKIRELKGIEGNSAEIMSIESCSLYEFRITAVSRFGESKAVYLVQYTEPQLSPQHILATKIAPNSVELTWEPPYKRSHSVKHYMVYWTDNPSSRLSDWQKVVVQGRKVVFPELKYDWFYMFCANACFKDGQRSPLSRSLFVKTDKLEFHNYCVGHSQTVEIMEILTRPDEATENTPLLKRDYASFVV
;
A
#
# COMPACT_ATOMS: atom_id res chain seq x y z
N MET A 1 -26.20 -2.64 -28.91
CA MET A 1 -25.10 -2.73 -29.92
C MET A 1 -23.70 -2.65 -29.30
N VAL A 2 -23.50 -1.94 -28.18
CA VAL A 2 -22.19 -1.81 -27.48
C VAL A 2 -21.69 -3.14 -26.87
N VAL A 3 -22.58 -3.97 -26.33
CA VAL A 3 -22.22 -5.28 -25.73
C VAL A 3 -21.59 -6.26 -26.73
N LYS A 4 -22.02 -6.26 -28.00
CA LYS A 4 -21.48 -7.17 -29.04
C LYS A 4 -20.03 -6.84 -29.44
N ARG A 5 -19.58 -5.59 -29.27
CA ARG A 5 -18.20 -5.17 -29.64
C ARG A 5 -17.17 -5.49 -28.55
N PHE A 6 -17.58 -5.47 -27.27
CA PHE A 6 -16.71 -5.84 -26.15
C PHE A 6 -16.61 -7.36 -25.94
N LEU A 7 -17.66 -8.13 -26.22
CA LEU A 7 -17.65 -9.59 -26.01
C LEU A 7 -16.67 -10.33 -26.92
N SER A 8 -16.48 -9.85 -28.16
CA SER A 8 -15.69 -10.51 -29.19
C SER A 8 -14.21 -10.74 -28.81
N PRO A 9 -13.42 -9.73 -28.40
CA PRO A 9 -12.01 -9.94 -28.07
C PRO A 9 -11.79 -10.77 -26.79
N HIS A 10 -12.65 -10.61 -25.77
CA HIS A 10 -12.56 -11.42 -24.55
C HIS A 10 -12.87 -12.90 -24.82
N LEU A 11 -13.91 -13.18 -25.60
CA LEU A 11 -14.28 -14.54 -25.96
C LEU A 11 -13.21 -15.21 -26.82
N VAL A 12 -12.63 -14.48 -27.78
CA VAL A 12 -11.52 -14.99 -28.61
C VAL A 12 -10.34 -15.39 -27.73
N LEU A 13 -9.95 -14.55 -26.77
CA LEU A 13 -8.83 -14.82 -25.90
C LEU A 13 -9.06 -16.06 -24.99
N VAL A 14 -10.27 -16.20 -24.44
CA VAL A 14 -10.66 -17.39 -23.66
C VAL A 14 -10.65 -18.64 -24.54
N LEU A 15 -11.18 -18.57 -25.76
CA LEU A 15 -11.18 -19.67 -26.71
C LEU A 15 -9.75 -20.09 -27.09
N THR A 16 -8.88 -19.12 -27.38
CA THR A 16 -7.46 -19.38 -27.67
C THR A 16 -6.77 -20.07 -26.50
N CYS A 17 -7.03 -19.63 -25.27
CA CYS A 17 -6.49 -20.27 -24.06
C CYS A 17 -7.00 -21.71 -23.89
N ALA A 18 -8.30 -21.94 -24.12
CA ALA A 18 -8.89 -23.28 -24.05
C ALA A 18 -8.29 -24.22 -25.11
N LEU A 19 -8.16 -23.76 -26.36
CA LEU A 19 -7.52 -24.51 -27.44
C LEU A 19 -6.05 -24.80 -27.12
N TYR A 20 -5.35 -23.86 -26.49
CA TYR A 20 -3.95 -24.05 -26.08
C TYR A 20 -3.80 -25.13 -24.98
N MET A 21 -4.74 -25.19 -24.02
CA MET A 21 -4.79 -26.25 -23.01
C MET A 21 -5.05 -27.63 -23.62
N ILE A 22 -6.00 -27.71 -24.56
CA ILE A 22 -6.32 -28.96 -25.29
C ILE A 22 -5.12 -29.42 -26.11
N PHE A 23 -4.47 -28.50 -26.84
CA PHE A 23 -3.26 -28.80 -27.61
C PHE A 23 -2.15 -29.38 -26.73
N GLY A 24 -1.87 -28.74 -25.60
CA GLY A 24 -0.89 -29.25 -24.64
C GLY A 24 -1.26 -30.65 -24.12
N ALA A 25 -2.53 -30.88 -23.79
CA ALA A 25 -3.00 -32.15 -23.26
C ALA A 25 -2.75 -33.31 -24.23
N ILE A 26 -3.05 -33.10 -25.52
CA ILE A 26 -2.81 -34.09 -26.58
C ILE A 26 -1.30 -34.39 -26.71
N ILE A 27 -0.45 -33.36 -26.72
CA ILE A 27 1.00 -33.55 -26.87
C ILE A 27 1.59 -34.30 -25.67
N PHE A 28 1.20 -33.95 -24.44
CA PHE A 28 1.68 -34.65 -23.25
C PHE A 28 1.22 -36.11 -23.21
N GLN A 29 -0.03 -36.38 -23.60
CA GLN A 29 -0.54 -37.73 -23.71
C GLN A 29 0.30 -38.57 -24.71
N ILE A 30 0.64 -38.01 -25.87
CA ILE A 30 1.45 -38.70 -26.89
C ILE A 30 2.89 -38.95 -26.39
N LEU A 31 3.52 -37.95 -25.76
CA LEU A 31 4.92 -38.03 -25.35
C LEU A 31 5.16 -38.92 -24.12
N GLU A 32 4.23 -38.93 -23.17
CA GLU A 32 4.42 -39.60 -21.89
C GLU A 32 3.58 -40.87 -21.70
N GLY A 33 2.43 -40.99 -22.36
CA GLY A 33 1.46 -42.07 -22.13
C GLY A 33 2.03 -43.47 -22.32
N GLN A 34 2.57 -43.77 -23.51
CA GLN A 34 3.08 -45.11 -23.82
C GLN A 34 4.23 -45.54 -22.90
N LYS A 35 5.12 -44.60 -22.55
CA LYS A 35 6.29 -44.89 -21.71
C LYS A 35 5.87 -45.11 -20.26
N PHE A 36 4.90 -44.35 -19.77
CA PHE A 36 4.37 -44.50 -18.42
C PHE A 36 3.71 -45.87 -18.23
N ASP A 37 2.82 -46.27 -19.15
CA ASP A 37 2.14 -47.57 -19.07
C ASP A 37 3.13 -48.73 -19.11
N SER A 38 4.13 -48.64 -19.99
CA SER A 38 5.20 -49.64 -20.10
C SER A 38 6.04 -49.74 -18.81
N ALA A 39 6.37 -48.60 -18.21
CA ALA A 39 7.14 -48.55 -16.96
C ALA A 39 6.33 -49.05 -15.76
N LYS A 40 5.03 -48.71 -15.70
CA LYS A 40 4.10 -49.17 -14.66
C LYS A 40 3.95 -50.69 -14.72
N ASN A 41 3.65 -51.25 -15.88
CA ASN A 41 3.47 -52.70 -16.05
C ASN A 41 4.73 -53.48 -15.71
N ARG A 42 5.91 -53.00 -16.13
CA ARG A 42 7.19 -53.62 -15.77
C ARG A 42 7.45 -53.62 -14.27
N SER A 43 7.09 -52.52 -13.60
CA SER A 43 7.32 -52.38 -12.18
C SER A 43 6.31 -53.23 -11.38
N LEU A 44 5.06 -53.33 -11.84
CA LEU A 44 4.03 -54.23 -11.28
C LEU A 44 4.51 -55.69 -11.31
N LEU A 45 4.92 -56.16 -12.49
CA LEU A 45 5.41 -57.53 -12.66
C LEU A 45 6.61 -57.83 -11.76
N ARG A 46 7.55 -56.88 -11.62
CA ARG A 46 8.71 -57.05 -10.74
C ARG A 46 8.31 -57.15 -9.26
N ILE A 47 7.32 -56.37 -8.83
CA ILE A 47 6.85 -56.42 -7.44
C ILE A 47 6.12 -57.71 -7.16
N GLU A 48 5.29 -58.17 -8.08
CA GLU A 48 4.61 -59.47 -7.99
C GLU A 48 5.64 -60.60 -7.89
N GLU A 49 6.63 -60.62 -8.79
CA GLU A 49 7.72 -61.61 -8.79
C GLU A 49 8.52 -61.62 -7.47
N VAL A 50 8.94 -60.46 -6.97
CA VAL A 50 9.70 -60.36 -5.72
C VAL A 50 8.82 -60.65 -4.49
N SER A 51 7.55 -60.27 -4.53
CA SER A 51 6.56 -60.58 -3.48
C SER A 51 6.35 -62.09 -3.37
N ASP A 52 6.12 -62.77 -4.50
CA ASP A 52 5.96 -64.22 -4.52
C ASP A 52 7.23 -64.92 -4.04
N THR A 53 8.40 -64.43 -4.47
CA THR A 53 9.70 -64.94 -3.99
C THR A 53 9.85 -64.77 -2.48
N TYR A 54 9.48 -63.61 -1.93
CA TYR A 54 9.52 -63.35 -0.49
C TYR A 54 8.55 -64.26 0.28
N ILE A 55 7.31 -64.36 -0.18
CA ILE A 55 6.26 -65.18 0.43
C ILE A 55 6.69 -66.65 0.43
N ASN A 56 7.15 -67.18 -0.71
CA ASN A 56 7.62 -68.56 -0.83
C ASN A 56 8.82 -68.82 0.08
N ASN A 57 9.81 -67.93 0.13
CA ASN A 57 10.97 -68.06 1.03
C ASN A 57 10.58 -68.05 2.51
N VAL A 58 9.57 -67.25 2.89
CA VAL A 58 9.02 -67.24 4.25
C VAL A 58 8.29 -68.54 4.55
N PHE A 59 7.46 -69.04 3.62
CA PHE A 59 6.78 -70.33 3.76
C PHE A 59 7.77 -71.49 3.87
N ASP A 60 8.78 -71.57 3.02
CA ASP A 60 9.82 -72.61 3.06
C ASP A 60 10.60 -72.57 4.38
N SER A 61 10.94 -71.37 4.86
CA SER A 61 11.64 -71.18 6.15
C SER A 61 10.78 -71.60 7.35
N LEU A 62 9.45 -71.43 7.25
CA LEU A 62 8.49 -71.90 8.25
C LEU A 62 8.34 -73.43 8.18
N GLU A 63 8.28 -74.01 6.99
CA GLU A 63 8.15 -75.45 6.76
C GLU A 63 9.38 -76.21 7.27
N GLU A 64 10.59 -75.71 6.96
CA GLU A 64 11.88 -76.25 7.43
C GLU A 64 11.92 -76.31 8.98
N ARG A 65 11.27 -75.36 9.64
CA ARG A 65 11.25 -75.23 11.12
C ARG A 65 9.94 -75.69 11.75
N ARG A 66 8.98 -76.20 10.97
CA ARG A 66 7.69 -76.74 11.43
C ARG A 66 7.83 -77.65 12.65
N PRO A 67 8.71 -78.68 12.67
CA PRO A 67 8.81 -79.57 13.83
C PRO A 67 9.28 -78.84 15.10
N GLN A 68 10.13 -77.81 14.99
CA GLN A 68 10.56 -77.00 16.14
C GLN A 68 9.44 -76.09 16.64
N ILE A 69 8.62 -75.57 15.73
CA ILE A 69 7.46 -74.72 16.04
C ILE A 69 6.35 -75.55 16.68
N GLU A 70 6.04 -76.73 16.14
CA GLU A 70 5.06 -77.67 16.70
C GLU A 70 5.48 -78.18 18.09
N ALA A 71 6.77 -78.47 18.28
CA ALA A 71 7.33 -78.80 19.58
C ALA A 71 7.22 -77.64 20.59
N LEU A 72 7.29 -76.38 20.12
CA LEU A 72 7.00 -75.21 20.96
C LEU A 72 5.51 -75.15 21.31
N VAL A 73 4.61 -75.29 20.33
CA VAL A 73 3.15 -75.15 20.50
C VAL A 73 2.56 -76.23 21.42
N GLY A 74 3.17 -77.42 21.46
CA GLY A 74 2.79 -78.50 22.38
C GLY A 74 3.06 -78.21 23.87
N ILE A 75 3.80 -77.16 24.21
CA ILE A 75 4.13 -76.79 25.59
C ILE A 75 2.98 -75.96 26.18
N LYS A 76 2.18 -76.58 27.05
CA LYS A 76 1.02 -75.93 27.71
C LYS A 76 1.39 -74.87 28.77
N ASN A 77 2.63 -74.85 29.26
CA ASN A 77 3.05 -73.95 30.34
C ASN A 77 3.73 -72.71 29.77
N LEU A 78 3.10 -71.56 29.94
CA LEU A 78 3.52 -70.25 29.44
C LEU A 78 4.68 -69.67 30.28
N THR A 79 5.89 -70.21 30.17
CA THR A 79 7.08 -69.69 30.88
C THR A 79 7.81 -68.61 30.07
N GLN A 80 8.55 -67.72 30.74
CA GLN A 80 9.39 -66.68 30.12
C GLN A 80 10.31 -67.24 29.01
N SER A 81 10.84 -68.47 29.20
CA SER A 81 11.70 -69.18 28.25
C SER A 81 11.01 -69.52 26.93
N PHE A 82 9.68 -69.74 26.94
CA PHE A 82 8.89 -70.00 25.74
C PHE A 82 8.82 -68.77 24.84
N PHE A 83 8.57 -67.59 25.41
CA PHE A 83 8.53 -66.33 24.65
C PHE A 83 9.88 -65.99 24.01
N VAL A 84 10.97 -66.17 24.75
CA VAL A 84 12.33 -65.94 24.24
C VAL A 84 12.63 -66.84 23.04
N ARG A 85 12.25 -68.12 23.11
CA ARG A 85 12.52 -69.08 22.03
C ARG A 85 11.65 -68.85 20.80
N LYS A 86 10.38 -68.46 20.98
CA LYS A 86 9.50 -68.02 19.89
C LYS A 86 10.05 -66.78 19.19
N GLN A 87 10.52 -65.80 19.96
CA GLN A 87 11.08 -64.56 19.43
C GLN A 87 12.40 -64.79 18.70
N GLU A 88 13.22 -65.75 19.15
CA GLU A 88 14.47 -66.12 18.50
C GLU A 88 14.22 -66.80 17.14
N ILE A 89 13.28 -67.74 17.07
CA ILE A 89 12.88 -68.37 15.80
C ILE A 89 12.36 -67.32 14.82
N ALA A 90 11.50 -66.40 15.29
CA ALA A 90 10.99 -65.31 14.47
C ALA A 90 12.13 -64.40 13.97
N ARG A 91 13.09 -64.03 14.83
CA ARG A 91 14.27 -63.23 14.42
C ARG A 91 15.10 -63.93 13.36
N GLN A 92 15.30 -65.24 13.48
CA GLN A 92 16.10 -65.99 12.52
C GLN A 92 15.42 -66.09 11.15
N ILE A 93 14.10 -66.30 11.13
CA ILE A 93 13.31 -66.30 9.88
C ILE A 93 13.33 -64.91 9.23
N ILE A 94 13.06 -63.86 10.00
CA ILE A 94 13.10 -62.47 9.51
C ILE A 94 14.51 -62.12 9.02
N GLY A 95 15.56 -62.49 9.77
CA GLY A 95 16.95 -62.21 9.42
C GLY A 95 17.39 -62.88 8.12
N ARG A 96 17.00 -64.13 7.88
CA ARG A 96 17.31 -64.88 6.65
C ARG A 96 16.60 -64.29 5.43
N ASN A 97 15.36 -63.83 5.59
CA ASN A 97 14.56 -63.27 4.50
C ASN A 97 14.68 -61.75 4.38
N LYS A 98 15.48 -61.10 5.24
CA LYS A 98 15.63 -59.64 5.27
C LYS A 98 16.11 -59.08 3.93
N PHE A 99 17.05 -59.75 3.27
CA PHE A 99 17.57 -59.28 1.98
C PHE A 99 16.48 -59.19 0.91
N VAL A 100 15.65 -60.22 0.79
CA VAL A 100 14.53 -60.26 -0.18
C VAL A 100 13.43 -59.27 0.20
N PHE A 101 13.19 -59.08 1.50
CA PHE A 101 12.30 -58.04 1.98
C PHE A 101 12.81 -56.63 1.64
N ASP A 102 14.10 -56.37 1.85
CA ASP A 102 14.73 -55.09 1.50
C ASP A 102 14.68 -54.86 -0.02
N GLU A 103 14.81 -55.91 -0.84
CA GLU A 103 14.61 -55.83 -2.29
C GLU A 103 13.15 -55.57 -2.67
N TYR A 104 12.18 -56.24 -2.03
CA TYR A 104 10.75 -55.98 -2.21
C TYR A 104 10.44 -54.51 -1.92
N ILE A 105 10.83 -54.04 -0.75
CA ILE A 105 10.66 -52.65 -0.33
C ILE A 105 11.37 -51.70 -1.30
N GLY A 106 12.57 -52.03 -1.75
CA GLY A 106 13.31 -51.27 -2.75
C GLY A 106 12.59 -51.19 -4.09
N SER A 107 11.98 -52.28 -4.56
CA SER A 107 11.20 -52.33 -5.80
C SER A 107 9.91 -51.51 -5.69
N VAL A 108 9.22 -51.56 -4.54
CA VAL A 108 8.04 -50.75 -4.24
C VAL A 108 8.40 -49.27 -4.23
N PHE A 109 9.50 -48.88 -3.55
CA PHE A 109 9.97 -47.49 -3.54
C PHE A 109 10.44 -47.01 -4.91
N ALA A 110 11.17 -47.84 -5.66
CA ALA A 110 11.64 -47.50 -7.01
C ALA A 110 10.45 -47.23 -7.94
N ALA A 111 9.42 -48.07 -7.86
CA ALA A 111 8.20 -47.89 -8.59
C ALA A 111 7.39 -46.68 -8.14
N HIS A 112 7.25 -46.47 -6.83
CA HIS A 112 6.61 -45.29 -6.28
C HIS A 112 7.33 -44.00 -6.72
N ARG A 113 8.66 -44.02 -6.87
CA ARG A 113 9.43 -42.89 -7.40
C ARG A 113 9.15 -42.62 -8.89
N ILE A 114 8.93 -43.66 -9.68
CA ILE A 114 8.66 -43.57 -11.12
C ILE A 114 7.20 -43.14 -11.37
N SER A 115 6.27 -43.71 -10.62
CA SER A 115 4.82 -43.50 -10.76
C SER A 115 4.25 -42.41 -9.84
N ARG A 116 5.07 -41.87 -8.93
CA ARG A 116 4.78 -40.89 -7.85
C ARG A 116 3.69 -41.22 -6.82
N HIS A 117 2.71 -42.05 -7.17
CA HIS A 117 1.53 -42.33 -6.33
C HIS A 117 1.26 -43.83 -6.17
N GLY A 118 2.27 -44.66 -6.35
CA GLY A 118 2.15 -46.10 -6.12
C GLY A 118 1.28 -46.81 -7.16
N TYR A 119 0.67 -47.92 -6.74
CA TYR A 119 0.00 -48.90 -7.60
C TYR A 119 -1.51 -48.99 -7.38
N ASP A 120 -2.12 -48.03 -6.68
CA ASP A 120 -3.57 -48.00 -6.55
C ASP A 120 -4.23 -48.04 -7.94
N GLU A 121 -5.39 -48.69 -8.03
CA GLU A 121 -6.19 -48.73 -9.26
C GLU A 121 -6.44 -47.30 -9.80
N ASP A 122 -6.55 -46.34 -8.87
CA ASP A 122 -6.74 -44.91 -9.09
C ASP A 122 -5.46 -44.12 -9.41
N ALA A 123 -4.29 -44.77 -9.49
CA ALA A 123 -3.02 -44.11 -9.77
C ALA A 123 -3.11 -43.30 -11.09
N PRO A 124 -2.59 -42.07 -11.10
CA PRO A 124 -2.82 -41.16 -12.22
C PRO A 124 -2.10 -41.66 -13.47
N ARG A 125 -2.81 -41.62 -14.60
CA ARG A 125 -2.30 -42.00 -15.92
C ARG A 125 -2.30 -40.78 -16.83
N TRP A 126 -1.52 -40.84 -17.90
CA TRP A 126 -1.52 -39.84 -18.96
C TRP A 126 -2.72 -40.01 -19.92
N ASP A 127 -3.93 -40.06 -19.36
CA ASP A 127 -5.17 -40.04 -20.13
C ASP A 127 -5.51 -38.60 -20.54
N PHE A 128 -6.40 -38.41 -21.51
CA PHE A 128 -6.75 -37.06 -21.99
C PHE A 128 -7.26 -36.14 -20.85
N ILE A 129 -8.15 -36.64 -19.98
CA ILE A 129 -8.72 -35.87 -18.86
C ILE A 129 -7.62 -35.46 -17.87
N ASN A 130 -6.78 -36.41 -17.46
CA ASN A 130 -5.65 -36.17 -16.56
C ASN A 130 -4.62 -35.22 -17.19
N SER A 131 -4.36 -35.35 -18.50
CA SER A 131 -3.45 -34.49 -19.26
C SER A 131 -3.99 -33.06 -19.38
N PHE A 132 -5.30 -32.91 -19.57
CA PHE A 132 -5.97 -31.60 -19.60
C PHE A 132 -5.97 -30.93 -18.23
N PHE A 133 -6.22 -31.69 -17.17
CA PHE A 133 -6.07 -31.19 -15.80
C PHE A 133 -4.63 -30.78 -15.50
N PHE A 134 -3.66 -31.59 -15.92
CA PHE A 134 -2.24 -31.27 -15.80
C PHE A 134 -1.89 -29.97 -16.54
N THR A 135 -2.31 -29.79 -17.80
CA THR A 135 -2.01 -28.55 -18.53
C THR A 135 -2.71 -27.35 -17.94
N ALA A 136 -3.98 -27.46 -17.55
CA ALA A 136 -4.71 -26.36 -16.92
C ALA A 136 -4.06 -25.93 -15.60
N THR A 137 -3.71 -26.88 -14.72
CA THR A 137 -3.09 -26.61 -13.41
C THR A 137 -1.65 -26.12 -13.52
N MET A 138 -0.91 -26.57 -14.55
CA MET A 138 0.43 -26.09 -14.86
C MET A 138 0.41 -24.64 -15.37
N LEU A 139 -0.51 -24.31 -16.29
CA LEU A 139 -0.63 -22.96 -16.85
C LEU A 139 -1.22 -21.92 -15.89
N THR A 140 -2.01 -22.37 -14.92
CA THR A 140 -2.52 -21.54 -13.80
C THR A 140 -1.55 -21.49 -12.62
N SER A 141 -0.35 -22.05 -12.78
CA SER A 141 0.72 -22.10 -11.78
C SER A 141 0.33 -22.72 -10.43
N ILE A 142 -0.68 -23.60 -10.41
CA ILE A 142 -1.03 -24.38 -9.21
C ILE A 142 -0.06 -25.55 -9.06
N GLY A 143 0.10 -26.35 -10.13
CA GLY A 143 1.12 -27.39 -10.21
C GLY A 143 1.13 -28.44 -9.08
N TYR A 144 0.00 -29.08 -8.77
CA TYR A 144 -0.10 -30.10 -7.69
C TYR A 144 0.95 -31.22 -7.75
N GLY A 145 1.50 -31.52 -8.93
CA GLY A 145 2.56 -32.51 -9.07
C GLY A 145 2.09 -33.96 -9.13
N TYR A 146 0.78 -34.22 -9.19
CA TYR A 146 0.18 -35.57 -9.34
C TYR A 146 0.77 -36.35 -10.52
N VAL A 147 0.99 -35.63 -11.62
CA VAL A 147 1.62 -36.15 -12.82
C VAL A 147 2.69 -35.15 -13.24
N ALA A 148 3.82 -35.65 -13.73
CA ALA A 148 4.87 -34.80 -14.30
C ALA A 148 5.61 -35.54 -15.41
N PRO A 149 6.12 -34.80 -16.42
CA PRO A 149 6.84 -35.41 -17.53
C PRO A 149 8.13 -36.07 -17.04
N SER A 150 8.28 -37.35 -17.38
CA SER A 150 9.45 -38.17 -17.07
C SER A 150 10.43 -38.20 -18.23
N THR A 151 9.95 -38.00 -19.47
CA THR A 151 10.77 -38.05 -20.68
C THR A 151 11.53 -36.75 -20.89
N PHE A 152 12.67 -36.85 -21.60
CA PHE A 152 13.43 -35.66 -22.00
C PHE A 152 12.58 -34.73 -22.87
N TYR A 153 11.89 -35.30 -23.87
CA TYR A 153 11.05 -34.52 -24.81
C TYR A 153 9.82 -33.90 -24.13
N GLY A 154 9.15 -34.62 -23.23
CA GLY A 154 8.03 -34.09 -22.46
C GLY A 154 8.45 -32.95 -21.53
N ARG A 155 9.63 -33.04 -20.90
CA ARG A 155 10.19 -31.96 -20.08
C ARG A 155 10.57 -30.74 -20.92
N LEU A 156 11.25 -30.95 -22.06
CA LEU A 156 11.63 -29.87 -22.97
C LEU A 156 10.40 -29.15 -23.53
N PHE A 157 9.39 -29.93 -23.96
CA PHE A 157 8.11 -29.39 -24.39
C PHE A 157 7.45 -28.58 -23.27
N GLY A 158 7.41 -29.11 -22.04
CA GLY A 158 6.85 -28.41 -20.88
C GLY A 158 7.50 -27.06 -20.61
N VAL A 159 8.83 -26.95 -20.73
CA VAL A 159 9.55 -25.66 -20.57
C VAL A 159 9.08 -24.64 -21.61
N ILE A 160 9.06 -25.02 -22.90
CA ILE A 160 8.65 -24.14 -23.99
C ILE A 160 7.16 -23.78 -23.89
N TYR A 161 6.34 -24.76 -23.54
CA TYR A 161 4.89 -24.61 -23.38
C TYR A 161 4.54 -23.64 -22.23
N CYS A 162 5.23 -23.73 -21.08
CA CYS A 162 5.01 -22.80 -19.97
C CYS A 162 5.47 -21.38 -20.28
N LEU A 163 6.56 -21.20 -21.04
CA LEU A 163 7.08 -19.88 -21.39
C LEU A 163 6.07 -19.03 -22.16
N ILE A 164 5.27 -19.67 -23.03
CA ILE A 164 4.23 -18.99 -23.83
C ILE A 164 2.88 -19.05 -23.11
N GLY A 165 2.56 -20.20 -22.50
CA GLY A 165 1.27 -20.47 -21.90
C GLY A 165 0.99 -19.65 -20.65
N ILE A 166 1.95 -19.51 -19.72
CA ILE A 166 1.74 -18.77 -18.46
C ILE A 166 1.43 -17.28 -18.74
N PRO A 167 2.18 -16.55 -19.59
CA PRO A 167 1.79 -15.19 -19.97
C PRO A 167 0.41 -15.11 -20.61
N LEU A 168 0.08 -16.06 -21.51
CA LEU A 168 -1.22 -16.11 -22.16
C LEU A 168 -2.34 -16.28 -21.13
N THR A 169 -2.22 -17.23 -20.19
CA THR A 169 -3.22 -17.49 -19.15
C THR A 169 -3.34 -16.36 -18.14
N LEU A 170 -2.24 -15.72 -17.75
CA LEU A 170 -2.31 -14.54 -16.87
C LEU A 170 -3.06 -13.39 -17.53
N VAL A 171 -2.82 -13.14 -18.82
CA VAL A 171 -3.55 -12.10 -19.57
C VAL A 171 -5.03 -12.48 -19.75
N THR A 172 -5.34 -13.75 -20.01
CA THR A 172 -6.75 -14.20 -20.13
C THR A 172 -7.50 -14.04 -18.82
N VAL A 173 -6.92 -14.51 -17.72
CA VAL A 173 -7.50 -14.43 -16.38
C VAL A 173 -7.66 -12.98 -15.95
N ALA A 174 -6.67 -12.11 -16.17
CA ALA A 174 -6.77 -10.68 -15.84
C ALA A 174 -7.87 -9.97 -16.65
N ASN A 175 -8.02 -10.29 -17.94
CA ASN A 175 -9.07 -9.71 -18.78
C ASN A 175 -10.48 -10.17 -18.35
N VAL A 176 -10.64 -11.46 -18.02
CA VAL A 176 -11.92 -11.99 -17.52
C VAL A 176 -12.24 -11.40 -16.14
N ALA A 177 -11.26 -11.34 -15.24
CA ALA A 177 -11.38 -10.73 -13.92
C ALA A 177 -11.83 -9.27 -14.00
N LYS A 178 -11.26 -8.49 -14.93
CA LYS A 178 -11.68 -7.11 -15.20
C LYS A 178 -13.13 -7.04 -15.65
N PHE A 179 -13.55 -7.87 -16.60
CA PHE A 179 -14.94 -7.93 -17.07
C PHE A 179 -15.92 -8.30 -15.94
N ILE A 180 -15.57 -9.29 -15.12
CA ILE A 180 -16.36 -9.67 -13.94
C ILE A 180 -16.44 -8.49 -12.97
N SER A 181 -15.33 -7.80 -12.70
CA SER A 181 -15.30 -6.66 -11.78
C SER A 181 -16.24 -5.54 -12.24
N GLU A 182 -16.21 -5.17 -13.52
CA GLU A 182 -17.06 -4.12 -14.09
C GLU A 182 -18.54 -4.51 -14.03
N THR A 183 -18.85 -5.78 -14.30
CA THR A 183 -20.21 -6.32 -14.18
C THR A 183 -20.70 -6.30 -12.72
N VAL A 184 -19.87 -6.73 -11.76
CA VAL A 184 -20.20 -6.68 -10.33
C VAL A 184 -20.43 -5.25 -9.85
N PHE A 185 -19.63 -4.28 -10.31
CA PHE A 185 -19.84 -2.87 -10.00
C PHE A 185 -21.15 -2.34 -10.56
N LEU A 186 -21.51 -2.70 -11.80
CA LEU A 186 -22.79 -2.33 -12.40
C LEU A 186 -23.98 -2.95 -11.65
N CYS A 187 -23.91 -4.24 -11.33
CA CYS A 187 -24.94 -4.90 -10.53
C CYS A 187 -25.08 -4.26 -9.15
N HIS A 188 -23.97 -3.97 -8.47
CA HIS A 188 -23.99 -3.27 -7.19
C HIS A 188 -24.63 -1.89 -7.29
N TYR A 189 -24.31 -1.14 -8.34
CA TYR A 189 -24.89 0.17 -8.58
C TYR A 189 -26.41 0.08 -8.77
N GLU A 190 -26.89 -0.88 -9.56
CA GLU A 190 -28.34 -1.08 -9.76
C GLU A 190 -29.04 -1.57 -8.48
N LEU A 191 -28.41 -2.47 -7.72
CA LEU A 191 -28.88 -2.92 -6.40
C LEU A 191 -28.96 -1.76 -5.41
N TRP A 192 -27.93 -0.91 -5.34
CA TRP A 192 -27.92 0.28 -4.50
C TRP A 192 -29.02 1.27 -4.90
N LYS A 193 -29.19 1.50 -6.21
CA LYS A 193 -30.27 2.32 -6.76
C LYS A 193 -31.65 1.76 -6.44
N TYR A 194 -31.82 0.44 -6.49
CA TYR A 194 -33.06 -0.23 -6.09
C TYR A 194 -33.31 -0.09 -4.59
N TRP A 195 -32.30 -0.34 -3.75
CA TRP A 195 -32.39 -0.24 -2.30
C TRP A 195 -32.67 1.20 -1.82
N MET A 196 -32.03 2.21 -2.45
CA MET A 196 -32.30 3.61 -2.19
C MET A 196 -33.72 4.00 -2.60
N ARG A 197 -34.22 3.51 -3.73
CA ARG A 197 -35.63 3.69 -4.14
C ARG A 197 -36.60 3.04 -3.15
N PHE A 198 -36.29 1.83 -2.67
CA PHE A 198 -37.11 1.12 -1.69
C PHE A 198 -37.11 1.81 -0.32
N LYS A 199 -35.94 2.23 0.18
CA LYS A 199 -35.78 2.98 1.43
C LYS A 199 -36.46 4.35 1.39
N ASN A 200 -36.45 5.02 0.23
CA ASN A 200 -37.11 6.30 0.02
C ASN A 200 -38.62 6.18 -0.27
N ARG A 201 -39.18 4.98 -0.37
CA ARG A 201 -40.65 4.79 -0.43
C ARG A 201 -41.35 5.18 0.89
N ASN A 202 -40.60 5.27 1.99
CA ASN A 202 -41.08 5.77 3.30
C ASN A 202 -40.74 7.26 3.55
N LYS A 203 -40.10 7.97 2.61
CA LYS A 203 -39.81 9.40 2.73
C LYS A 203 -40.24 10.11 1.44
N GLU A 204 -41.40 10.74 1.49
CA GLU A 204 -41.85 11.64 0.42
C GLU A 204 -40.78 12.71 0.14
N GLY A 205 -40.31 12.77 -1.11
CA GLY A 205 -39.80 14.01 -1.71
C GLY A 205 -38.31 14.36 -1.60
N GLY A 206 -37.38 13.42 -1.36
CA GLY A 206 -35.94 13.77 -1.24
C GLY A 206 -34.96 13.15 -2.25
N ALA A 207 -35.36 12.09 -2.96
CA ALA A 207 -34.42 11.18 -3.63
C ALA A 207 -33.95 11.62 -5.03
N GLU A 208 -34.83 12.26 -5.81
CA GLU A 208 -34.52 12.65 -7.18
C GLU A 208 -33.48 13.78 -7.26
N GLU A 209 -33.41 14.62 -6.22
CA GLU A 209 -32.52 15.78 -6.18
C GLU A 209 -31.08 15.38 -5.77
N GLU A 210 -30.91 14.46 -4.82
CA GLU A 210 -29.61 13.87 -4.45
C GLU A 210 -28.98 13.06 -5.59
N MET A 211 -29.79 12.31 -6.36
CA MET A 211 -29.30 11.53 -7.50
C MET A 211 -28.93 12.44 -8.70
N ARG A 212 -29.65 13.55 -8.91
CA ARG A 212 -29.30 14.57 -9.93
C ARG A 212 -28.03 15.36 -9.59
N GLU A 213 -27.74 15.58 -8.31
CA GLU A 213 -26.49 16.20 -7.85
C GLU A 213 -25.26 15.30 -8.07
N LEU A 214 -25.44 13.98 -8.08
CA LEU A 214 -24.35 13.02 -8.29
C LEU A 214 -23.98 12.80 -9.77
N PHE A 215 -24.96 12.98 -10.67
CA PHE A 215 -24.83 12.78 -12.12
C PHE A 215 -25.25 14.05 -12.91
N GLY A 216 -24.56 15.16 -12.68
CA GLY A 216 -24.71 16.34 -13.54
C GLY A 216 -24.34 16.01 -15.00
N GLU A 217 -25.11 16.52 -15.96
CA GLU A 217 -25.10 16.18 -17.41
C GLU A 217 -23.80 16.50 -18.19
N ALA A 218 -22.64 16.61 -17.54
CA ALA A 218 -21.39 16.96 -18.23
C ALA A 218 -20.10 16.37 -17.61
N ASP A 219 -20.19 15.26 -16.89
CA ASP A 219 -18.99 14.56 -16.40
C ASP A 219 -18.70 13.37 -17.36
N ASP A 220 -17.47 13.29 -17.87
CA ASP A 220 -16.98 12.17 -18.69
C ASP A 220 -17.31 10.83 -18.00
N GLU A 221 -17.71 9.78 -18.75
CA GLU A 221 -18.02 8.45 -18.20
C GLU A 221 -16.92 7.94 -17.23
N GLN A 222 -15.67 8.34 -17.49
CA GLN A 222 -14.49 8.05 -16.66
C GLN A 222 -14.52 8.72 -15.28
N GLU A 223 -15.01 9.95 -15.17
CA GLU A 223 -15.09 10.72 -13.92
C GLU A 223 -16.29 10.29 -13.07
N ILE A 224 -17.39 9.91 -13.74
CA ILE A 224 -18.55 9.27 -13.11
C ILE A 224 -18.14 7.92 -12.52
N LEU A 225 -17.39 7.10 -13.26
CA LEU A 225 -16.85 5.82 -12.78
C LEU A 225 -15.93 6.00 -11.57
N ASP A 226 -15.07 7.02 -11.54
CA ASP A 226 -14.20 7.28 -10.38
C ASP A 226 -14.96 7.83 -9.15
N ARG A 227 -16.09 8.53 -9.33
CA ARG A 227 -16.98 8.93 -8.22
C ARG A 227 -17.86 7.79 -7.72
N VAL A 228 -18.36 6.91 -8.59
CA VAL A 228 -19.09 5.70 -8.21
C VAL A 228 -18.16 4.69 -7.53
N ARG A 229 -16.88 4.60 -7.94
CA ARG A 229 -15.81 3.87 -7.22
C ARG A 229 -15.57 4.41 -5.80
N LEU A 230 -16.01 5.63 -5.49
CA LEU A 230 -15.92 6.22 -4.15
C LEU A 230 -16.99 5.71 -3.19
N VAL A 231 -18.01 4.99 -3.69
CA VAL A 231 -18.81 4.09 -2.86
C VAL A 231 -17.89 2.95 -2.47
N ARG A 232 -17.11 3.17 -1.40
CA ARG A 232 -16.16 2.22 -0.85
C ARG A 232 -16.87 0.90 -0.62
N PHE A 233 -16.66 -0.07 -1.51
CA PHE A 233 -16.74 -1.47 -1.11
C PHE A 233 -15.72 -1.65 0.00
N PRO A 234 -16.14 -1.96 1.23
CA PRO A 234 -15.19 -2.39 2.23
C PRO A 234 -14.45 -3.60 1.63
N PRO A 235 -13.11 -3.64 1.61
CA PRO A 235 -12.38 -4.80 1.10
C PRO A 235 -12.86 -6.11 1.73
N ILE A 236 -13.35 -6.02 2.97
CA ILE A 236 -14.02 -7.08 3.72
C ILE A 236 -15.15 -7.74 2.90
N VAL A 237 -15.96 -6.97 2.16
CA VAL A 237 -17.05 -7.51 1.34
C VAL A 237 -16.51 -8.35 0.17
N VAL A 238 -15.43 -7.88 -0.46
CA VAL A 238 -14.78 -8.58 -1.58
C VAL A 238 -14.13 -9.88 -1.09
N PHE A 239 -13.43 -9.84 0.05
CA PHE A 239 -12.90 -11.05 0.69
C PHE A 239 -14.00 -12.01 1.14
N MET A 240 -15.15 -11.49 1.59
CA MET A 240 -16.30 -12.30 1.99
C MET A 240 -16.91 -13.05 0.80
N PHE A 241 -16.93 -12.46 -0.41
CA PHE A 241 -17.34 -13.17 -1.62
C PHE A 241 -16.40 -14.33 -1.97
N VAL A 242 -15.07 -14.15 -1.89
CA VAL A 242 -14.10 -15.24 -2.07
C VAL A 242 -14.30 -16.32 -1.03
N PHE A 243 -14.52 -15.92 0.23
CA PHE A 243 -14.71 -16.86 1.31
C PHE A 243 -15.98 -17.70 1.13
N ILE A 244 -17.12 -17.08 0.78
CA ILE A 244 -18.36 -17.79 0.44
C ILE A 244 -18.14 -18.74 -0.75
N TYR A 245 -17.45 -18.28 -1.79
CA TYR A 245 -17.16 -19.13 -2.95
C TYR A 245 -16.32 -20.34 -2.55
N GLY A 246 -15.31 -20.15 -1.70
CA GLY A 246 -14.50 -21.24 -1.15
C GLY A 246 -15.34 -22.25 -0.36
N LEU A 247 -16.25 -21.76 0.51
CA LEU A 247 -17.18 -22.61 1.27
C LEU A 247 -18.12 -23.42 0.35
N PHE A 248 -18.65 -22.78 -0.69
CA PHE A 248 -19.53 -23.40 -1.66
C PHE A 248 -18.80 -24.40 -2.57
N GLY A 249 -17.60 -24.05 -3.03
CA GLY A 249 -16.74 -24.95 -3.80
C GLY A 249 -16.34 -26.18 -2.99
N ALA A 250 -16.04 -26.01 -1.70
CA ALA A 250 -15.72 -27.12 -0.80
C ALA A 250 -16.89 -28.08 -0.65
N TYR A 251 -18.12 -27.56 -0.58
CA TYR A 251 -19.33 -28.37 -0.53
C TYR A 251 -19.55 -29.19 -1.81
N ILE A 252 -19.29 -28.60 -2.99
CA ILE A 252 -19.35 -29.33 -4.27
C ILE A 252 -18.30 -30.44 -4.29
N VAL A 253 -17.04 -30.13 -3.93
CA VAL A 253 -15.97 -31.13 -3.90
C VAL A 253 -16.29 -32.27 -2.94
N GLN A 254 -16.85 -31.98 -1.76
CA GLN A 254 -17.23 -33.01 -0.78
C GLN A 254 -18.33 -33.94 -1.29
N ILE A 255 -19.34 -33.42 -2.00
CA ILE A 255 -20.41 -34.28 -2.56
C ILE A 255 -19.85 -35.22 -3.61
N ASN A 256 -18.88 -34.75 -4.39
CA ASN A 256 -18.25 -35.53 -5.44
C ASN A 256 -17.22 -36.52 -4.90
N GLU A 257 -16.49 -36.16 -3.84
CA GLU A 257 -15.45 -36.97 -3.22
C GLU A 257 -15.93 -37.57 -1.89
N SER A 258 -16.45 -38.80 -1.93
CA SER A 258 -17.05 -39.49 -0.78
C SER A 258 -16.11 -39.70 0.40
N ASP A 259 -14.80 -39.77 0.14
CA ASP A 259 -13.80 -40.14 1.13
C ASP A 259 -13.29 -38.91 1.90
N TRP A 260 -13.66 -37.71 1.47
CA TRP A 260 -13.16 -36.45 2.03
C TRP A 260 -14.15 -35.87 3.03
N THR A 261 -13.62 -35.43 4.17
CA THR A 261 -14.39 -34.58 5.09
C THR A 261 -14.51 -33.17 4.55
N TYR A 262 -15.55 -32.43 4.96
CA TYR A 262 -15.73 -31.03 4.53
C TYR A 262 -14.52 -30.15 4.82
N ALA A 263 -13.81 -30.40 5.93
CA ALA A 263 -12.61 -29.65 6.30
C ALA A 263 -11.47 -29.87 5.31
N GLU A 264 -11.32 -31.11 4.82
CA GLU A 264 -10.31 -31.47 3.83
C GLU A 264 -10.66 -30.89 2.46
N SER A 265 -11.93 -30.98 2.05
CA SER A 265 -12.41 -30.32 0.83
C SER A 265 -12.22 -28.80 0.88
N LEU A 266 -12.42 -28.18 2.05
CA LEU A 266 -12.20 -26.74 2.27
C LEU A 266 -10.72 -26.39 2.19
N TYR A 267 -9.86 -27.15 2.86
CA TYR A 267 -8.41 -26.99 2.79
C TYR A 267 -7.92 -27.10 1.34
N PHE A 268 -8.30 -28.17 0.63
CA PHE A 268 -7.99 -28.37 -0.78
C PHE A 268 -8.45 -27.17 -1.61
N MET A 269 -9.70 -26.72 -1.46
CA MET A 269 -10.24 -25.60 -2.22
C MET A 269 -9.46 -24.30 -2.01
N PHE A 270 -9.14 -23.92 -0.77
CA PHE A 270 -8.41 -22.68 -0.51
C PHE A 270 -6.96 -22.72 -1.02
N ILE A 271 -6.24 -23.82 -0.82
CA ILE A 271 -4.88 -24.02 -1.33
C ILE A 271 -4.85 -24.01 -2.87
N SER A 272 -5.94 -24.46 -3.50
CA SER A 272 -6.10 -24.48 -4.96
C SER A 272 -6.37 -23.10 -5.56
N ILE A 273 -7.36 -22.36 -5.02
CA ILE A 273 -7.73 -21.03 -5.55
C ILE A 273 -6.68 -19.94 -5.26
N LEU A 274 -5.84 -20.17 -4.24
CA LEU A 274 -4.67 -19.35 -3.92
C LEU A 274 -3.41 -19.78 -4.72
N THR A 275 -3.55 -20.76 -5.62
CA THR A 275 -2.49 -21.27 -6.48
C THR A 275 -1.24 -21.73 -5.72
N VAL A 276 -1.42 -22.31 -4.53
CA VAL A 276 -0.32 -22.89 -3.73
C VAL A 276 -0.06 -24.34 -4.15
N GLY A 277 -1.13 -25.15 -4.24
CA GLY A 277 -1.10 -26.48 -4.86
C GLY A 277 -0.14 -27.49 -4.24
N PHE A 278 -0.26 -27.78 -2.93
CA PHE A 278 0.64 -28.75 -2.27
C PHE A 278 0.59 -30.17 -2.85
N GLY A 279 -0.54 -30.59 -3.39
CA GLY A 279 -0.68 -31.91 -4.01
C GLY A 279 -0.82 -33.07 -3.02
N ASP A 280 -1.26 -32.79 -1.81
CA ASP A 280 -1.60 -33.77 -0.77
C ASP A 280 -2.98 -34.39 -0.95
N TYR A 281 -3.97 -33.62 -1.39
CA TYR A 281 -5.34 -34.08 -1.65
C TYR A 281 -5.67 -34.15 -3.14
N ARG A 282 -5.86 -35.36 -3.67
CA ARG A 282 -6.13 -35.60 -5.10
C ARG A 282 -7.58 -36.05 -5.37
N PRO A 283 -8.33 -35.32 -6.22
CA PRO A 283 -9.65 -35.76 -6.69
C PRO A 283 -9.57 -37.03 -7.56
N ARG A 284 -10.65 -37.81 -7.57
CA ARG A 284 -10.77 -38.99 -8.43
C ARG A 284 -10.82 -38.60 -9.92
N SER A 285 -10.40 -39.54 -10.77
CA SER A 285 -10.35 -39.38 -12.24
C SER A 285 -11.69 -38.98 -12.86
N GLU A 286 -12.80 -39.44 -12.27
CA GLU A 286 -14.16 -39.18 -12.76
C GLU A 286 -14.64 -37.75 -12.47
N ASN A 287 -14.21 -37.19 -11.32
CA ASN A 287 -14.64 -35.87 -10.85
C ASN A 287 -13.71 -34.72 -11.27
N LEU A 288 -12.55 -35.06 -11.86
CA LEU A 288 -11.46 -34.13 -12.17
C LEU A 288 -11.90 -32.90 -12.97
N MET A 289 -12.82 -33.03 -13.91
CA MET A 289 -13.33 -31.90 -14.71
C MET A 289 -14.23 -30.96 -13.90
N ILE A 290 -15.05 -31.49 -13.00
CA ILE A 290 -15.91 -30.68 -12.12
C ILE A 290 -15.03 -29.91 -11.14
N VAL A 291 -14.07 -30.59 -10.51
CA VAL A 291 -13.11 -29.95 -9.61
C VAL A 291 -12.31 -28.88 -10.34
N LEU A 292 -11.85 -29.15 -11.56
CA LEU A 292 -11.15 -28.16 -12.37
C LEU A 292 -12.01 -26.93 -12.65
N ALA A 293 -13.28 -27.10 -13.02
CA ALA A 293 -14.18 -25.98 -13.28
C ALA A 293 -14.38 -25.09 -12.03
N VAL A 294 -14.54 -25.70 -10.85
CA VAL A 294 -14.67 -25.00 -9.58
C VAL A 294 -13.35 -24.28 -9.21
N VAL A 295 -12.20 -24.93 -9.38
CA VAL A 295 -10.89 -24.30 -9.11
C VAL A 295 -10.64 -23.13 -10.07
N MET A 296 -10.90 -23.30 -11.37
CA MET A 296 -10.76 -22.24 -12.37
C MET A 296 -11.68 -21.04 -12.06
N GLY A 297 -12.94 -21.29 -11.69
CA GLY A 297 -13.85 -20.23 -11.25
C GLY A 297 -13.34 -19.49 -10.01
N GLY A 298 -12.77 -20.22 -9.06
CA GLY A 298 -12.15 -19.65 -7.87
C GLY A 298 -10.94 -18.77 -8.17
N ILE A 299 -10.06 -19.19 -9.07
CA ILE A 299 -8.91 -18.39 -9.52
C ILE A 299 -9.36 -17.11 -10.23
N MET A 300 -10.39 -17.20 -11.09
CA MET A 300 -10.96 -16.00 -11.72
C MET A 300 -11.55 -15.03 -10.69
N LEU A 301 -12.14 -15.55 -9.61
CA LEU A 301 -12.69 -14.73 -8.53
C LEU A 301 -11.59 -14.10 -7.67
N THR A 302 -10.57 -14.86 -7.26
CA THR A 302 -9.45 -14.33 -6.45
C THR A 302 -8.66 -13.28 -7.23
N THR A 303 -8.44 -13.47 -8.52
CA THR A 303 -7.78 -12.48 -9.39
C THR A 303 -8.64 -11.22 -9.60
N MET A 304 -9.96 -11.34 -9.70
CA MET A 304 -10.87 -10.19 -9.66
C MET A 304 -10.73 -9.41 -8.35
N CYS A 305 -10.65 -10.11 -7.22
CA CYS A 305 -10.48 -9.47 -5.91
C CYS A 305 -9.15 -8.72 -5.82
N MET A 306 -8.06 -9.32 -6.31
CA MET A 306 -6.75 -8.66 -6.39
C MET A 306 -6.77 -7.43 -7.31
N ASP A 307 -7.49 -7.45 -8.43
CA ASP A 307 -7.65 -6.27 -9.31
C ASP A 307 -8.43 -5.14 -8.61
N VAL A 308 -9.52 -5.46 -7.91
CA VAL A 308 -10.29 -4.47 -7.14
C VAL A 308 -9.44 -3.85 -6.03
N VAL A 309 -8.80 -4.68 -5.21
CA VAL A 309 -7.91 -4.23 -4.12
C VAL A 309 -6.74 -3.44 -4.70
N GLY A 310 -6.15 -3.90 -5.78
CA GLY A 310 -5.07 -3.22 -6.49
C GLY A 310 -5.48 -1.81 -6.94
N ARG A 311 -6.61 -1.65 -7.63
CA ARG A 311 -7.09 -0.33 -8.07
C ARG A 311 -7.39 0.61 -6.90
N MET A 312 -7.89 0.09 -5.78
CA MET A 312 -8.20 0.86 -4.59
C MET A 312 -6.93 1.32 -3.85
N TYR A 313 -6.00 0.39 -3.60
CA TYR A 313 -4.87 0.65 -2.72
C TYR A 313 -3.60 1.08 -3.43
N LEU A 314 -3.36 0.75 -4.69
CA LEU A 314 -2.11 1.11 -5.37
C LEU A 314 -1.94 2.63 -5.47
N LYS A 315 -3.02 3.39 -5.70
CA LYS A 315 -3.01 4.86 -5.68
C LYS A 315 -2.76 5.41 -4.28
N GLU A 316 -3.37 4.82 -3.25
CA GLU A 316 -3.15 5.23 -1.85
C GLU A 316 -1.73 4.89 -1.38
N ILE A 317 -1.20 3.70 -1.68
CA ILE A 317 0.17 3.26 -1.38
C ILE A 317 1.17 4.14 -2.12
N HIS A 318 0.94 4.45 -3.40
CA HIS A 318 1.83 5.35 -4.15
C HIS A 318 1.76 6.80 -3.66
N TYR A 319 0.58 7.26 -3.24
CA TYR A 319 0.41 8.56 -2.57
C TYR A 319 1.11 8.57 -1.19
N LEU A 320 0.99 7.50 -0.43
CA LEU A 320 1.61 7.32 0.88
C LEU A 320 3.14 7.28 0.74
N GLY A 321 3.66 6.52 -0.23
CA GLY A 321 5.09 6.41 -0.53
C GLY A 321 5.71 7.74 -0.93
N ARG A 322 5.08 8.49 -1.84
CA ARG A 322 5.54 9.84 -2.21
C ARG A 322 5.50 10.83 -1.05
N LYS A 323 4.60 10.64 -0.10
CA LYS A 323 4.47 11.52 1.08
C LYS A 323 5.31 11.09 2.29
N LEU A 324 5.72 9.83 2.35
CA LEU A 324 6.71 9.33 3.30
C LEU A 324 8.11 9.85 2.95
N GLN A 325 8.41 10.06 1.66
CA GLN A 325 9.65 10.72 1.24
C GLN A 325 9.76 12.19 1.69
N THR A 326 8.65 12.86 1.98
CA THR A 326 8.66 14.18 2.63
C THR A 326 8.80 14.05 4.15
N ASN A 327 10.02 13.75 4.63
CA ASN A 327 10.65 13.89 5.98
C ASN A 327 9.84 14.14 7.28
N ASN A 328 8.53 13.90 7.34
CA ASN A 328 7.69 14.15 8.50
C ASN A 328 6.74 12.97 8.73
N PRO A 329 7.10 12.00 9.59
CA PRO A 329 6.28 10.81 9.87
C PRO A 329 4.90 11.15 10.46
N PHE A 330 4.71 12.37 10.97
CA PHE A 330 3.46 12.84 11.57
C PHE A 330 2.49 13.54 10.61
N TYR A 331 2.82 13.61 9.31
CA TYR A 331 1.95 14.25 8.31
C TYR A 331 0.54 13.63 8.29
N LEU A 332 0.46 12.28 8.36
CA LEU A 332 -0.82 11.56 8.34
C LEU A 332 -1.70 11.90 9.55
N ILE A 333 -1.10 12.07 10.73
CA ILE A 333 -1.82 12.44 11.95
C ILE A 333 -2.33 13.88 11.85
N ARG A 334 -1.53 14.81 11.30
CA ARG A 334 -1.96 16.21 11.06
C ARG A 334 -3.07 16.29 10.01
N GLU A 335 -2.97 15.52 8.93
CA GLU A 335 -3.98 15.49 7.87
C GLU A 335 -5.28 14.83 8.37
N ALA A 336 -5.19 13.73 9.13
CA ALA A 336 -6.35 13.09 9.75
C ALA A 336 -7.04 14.03 10.75
N LYS A 337 -6.28 14.75 11.58
CA LYS A 337 -6.82 15.75 12.51
C LYS A 337 -7.45 16.93 11.76
N ALA A 338 -6.86 17.36 10.65
CA ALA A 338 -7.43 18.40 9.77
C ALA A 338 -8.71 17.92 9.06
N ARG A 339 -8.78 16.68 8.57
CA ARG A 339 -9.99 16.10 7.98
C ARG A 339 -11.11 15.99 9.01
N ARG A 340 -10.84 15.55 10.23
CA ARG A 340 -11.83 15.54 11.33
C ARG A 340 -12.35 16.96 11.63
N ARG A 341 -11.48 17.97 11.65
CA ARG A 341 -11.90 19.38 11.80
C ARG A 341 -12.77 19.86 10.65
N ARG A 342 -12.42 19.54 9.40
CA ARG A 342 -13.22 19.90 8.22
C ARG A 342 -14.59 19.21 8.23
N ALA A 343 -14.65 17.93 8.61
CA ALA A 343 -15.91 17.19 8.72
C ALA A 343 -16.80 17.73 9.85
N ALA A 344 -16.22 18.03 11.02
CA ALA A 344 -16.96 18.65 12.13
C ALA A 344 -17.43 20.07 11.78
N MET A 345 -16.60 20.85 11.08
CA MET A 345 -16.98 22.18 10.61
C MET A 345 -18.06 22.11 9.52
N ALA A 346 -18.03 21.10 8.65
CA ALA A 346 -19.06 20.86 7.64
C ALA A 346 -20.39 20.40 8.28
N SER A 347 -20.36 19.55 9.31
CA SER A 347 -21.58 19.15 10.03
C SER A 347 -22.18 20.32 10.81
N LEU A 348 -21.34 21.15 11.41
CA LEU A 348 -21.75 22.36 12.14
C LEU A 348 -22.31 23.43 11.17
N LEU A 349 -21.71 23.61 10.00
CA LEU A 349 -22.27 24.45 8.93
C LEU A 349 -23.59 23.91 8.39
N ALA A 350 -23.73 22.59 8.23
CA ALA A 350 -24.99 21.97 7.81
C ALA A 350 -26.10 22.12 8.87
N GLN A 351 -25.76 22.07 10.16
CA GLN A 351 -26.69 22.34 11.26
C GLN A 351 -27.08 23.82 11.35
N LEU A 352 -26.13 24.74 11.19
CA LEU A 352 -26.41 26.18 11.10
C LEU A 352 -27.28 26.51 9.88
N ALA A 353 -26.99 25.89 8.74
CA ALA A 353 -27.81 26.02 7.54
C ALA A 353 -29.24 25.53 7.81
N LYS A 354 -29.42 24.36 8.46
CA LYS A 354 -30.76 23.87 8.88
C LYS A 354 -31.50 24.80 9.83
N GLY A 355 -30.81 25.45 10.76
CA GLY A 355 -31.40 26.48 11.63
C GLY A 355 -31.78 27.77 10.89
N MET A 356 -31.14 28.06 9.75
CA MET A 356 -31.40 29.23 8.90
C MET A 356 -32.45 28.97 7.80
N ILE A 357 -32.95 27.74 7.63
CA ILE A 357 -33.90 27.36 6.57
C ILE A 357 -35.31 27.98 6.76
N PHE A 358 -35.63 28.60 7.89
CA PHE A 358 -36.87 29.37 8.02
C PHE A 358 -36.83 30.79 7.42
N ALA A 359 -35.69 31.26 6.91
CA ALA A 359 -35.59 32.63 6.38
C ALA A 359 -34.65 32.78 5.17
N HIS A 360 -34.93 32.08 4.06
CA HIS A 360 -34.88 32.62 2.67
C HIS A 360 -34.91 31.49 1.64
N LYS A 361 -36.04 31.35 0.94
CA LYS A 361 -36.25 30.38 -0.14
C LYS A 361 -35.49 30.68 -1.45
N ASN A 362 -34.68 31.76 -1.50
CA ASN A 362 -34.14 32.31 -2.76
C ASN A 362 -32.60 32.26 -2.90
N TYR A 363 -31.86 31.66 -1.95
CA TYR A 363 -30.40 31.65 -2.02
C TYR A 363 -29.85 30.66 -3.07
N SER A 364 -30.55 29.55 -3.29
CA SER A 364 -30.17 28.51 -4.27
C SER A 364 -30.28 28.99 -5.73
N GLU A 365 -31.23 29.87 -6.05
CA GLU A 365 -31.44 30.37 -7.42
C GLU A 365 -30.37 31.37 -7.89
N LEU A 366 -29.85 32.20 -6.98
CA LEU A 366 -28.82 33.22 -7.29
C LEU A 366 -27.44 32.59 -7.57
N SER A 367 -27.12 31.49 -6.90
CA SER A 367 -25.95 30.64 -7.17
C SER A 367 -26.04 29.99 -8.56
N ARG A 368 -27.23 29.43 -8.89
CA ARG A 368 -27.49 28.72 -10.15
C ARG A 368 -27.41 29.64 -11.38
N LYS A 369 -27.83 30.91 -11.27
CA LYS A 369 -27.73 31.91 -12.36
C LYS A 369 -26.29 32.40 -12.61
N LYS A 370 -25.44 32.52 -11.58
CA LYS A 370 -24.02 32.89 -11.76
C LYS A 370 -23.18 31.77 -12.37
N SER A 371 -23.49 30.51 -12.04
CA SER A 371 -22.81 29.34 -12.60
C SER A 371 -23.13 29.15 -14.10
N LYS A 372 -24.42 29.22 -14.48
CA LYS A 372 -24.84 29.09 -15.88
C LYS A 372 -24.26 30.17 -16.81
N LYS A 373 -24.13 31.41 -16.33
CA LYS A 373 -23.58 32.54 -17.12
C LYS A 373 -22.05 32.44 -17.35
N LYS A 374 -21.34 31.65 -16.54
CA LYS A 374 -19.90 31.37 -16.71
C LYS A 374 -19.66 30.17 -17.64
N MET A 375 -20.62 29.26 -17.73
CA MET A 375 -20.54 28.04 -18.55
C MET A 375 -20.88 28.29 -20.02
N SER A 376 -21.77 29.24 -20.34
CA SER A 376 -22.12 29.59 -21.73
C SER A 376 -21.02 30.32 -22.53
N ARG A 377 -19.85 30.57 -21.92
CA ARG A 377 -18.69 31.23 -22.56
C ARG A 377 -17.54 30.29 -22.93
N ARG A 378 -17.71 28.98 -22.77
CA ARG A 378 -16.75 27.99 -23.30
C ARG A 378 -17.17 27.59 -24.71
N ARG A 379 -16.40 28.04 -25.71
CA ARG A 379 -16.54 27.57 -27.10
C ARG A 379 -16.26 26.06 -27.15
N PRO A 380 -16.97 25.29 -27.99
CA PRO A 380 -16.72 23.86 -28.15
C PRO A 380 -15.35 23.65 -28.81
N SER A 381 -14.59 22.67 -28.32
CA SER A 381 -13.32 22.25 -28.91
C SER A 381 -13.57 21.54 -30.23
N HIS A 382 -13.19 22.18 -31.33
CA HIS A 382 -13.15 21.56 -32.65
C HIS A 382 -11.95 20.59 -32.70
N VAL A 383 -12.21 19.31 -32.92
CA VAL A 383 -11.16 18.33 -33.25
C VAL A 383 -10.92 18.44 -34.75
N LEU A 384 -9.67 18.65 -35.19
CA LEU A 384 -9.33 18.53 -36.61
C LEU A 384 -8.98 17.07 -36.95
N PRO A 385 -9.30 16.62 -38.17
CA PRO A 385 -8.81 15.35 -38.70
C PRO A 385 -7.36 15.55 -39.14
N ASP A 386 -6.44 14.87 -38.45
CA ASP A 386 -5.27 14.19 -39.03
C ASP A 386 -4.19 14.00 -37.95
N GLY A 387 -3.76 12.75 -37.80
CA GLY A 387 -2.87 12.25 -36.76
C GLY A 387 -1.43 12.78 -36.81
N LYS A 388 -1.23 14.08 -36.57
CA LYS A 388 0.05 14.64 -36.14
C LYS A 388 -0.08 15.14 -34.71
N PHE A 389 0.63 14.48 -33.79
CA PHE A 389 0.76 14.90 -32.40
C PHE A 389 1.38 16.30 -32.33
N MET A 390 0.54 17.32 -32.23
CA MET A 390 0.95 18.65 -31.79
C MET A 390 0.82 18.64 -30.27
N PHE A 391 1.94 18.80 -29.55
CA PHE A 391 1.88 19.33 -28.19
C PHE A 391 1.04 20.60 -28.28
N ALA A 392 -0.20 20.55 -27.82
CA ALA A 392 -1.07 21.69 -27.85
C ALA A 392 -0.32 22.81 -27.13
N ARG A 393 -0.14 23.94 -27.82
CA ARG A 393 0.43 25.17 -27.25
C ARG A 393 -0.53 25.64 -26.15
N GLN A 394 -0.36 25.07 -24.96
CA GLN A 394 -1.20 25.26 -23.80
C GLN A 394 -0.60 26.35 -22.90
N ALA A 395 -1.47 26.99 -22.12
CA ALA A 395 -1.03 27.90 -21.07
C ALA A 395 -0.06 27.16 -20.11
N PRO A 396 0.90 27.87 -19.51
CA PRO A 396 1.85 27.28 -18.57
C PRO A 396 1.13 26.61 -17.40
N ASP A 397 1.80 25.61 -16.80
CA ASP A 397 1.35 25.03 -15.54
C ASP A 397 1.31 26.10 -14.45
N PRO A 398 0.48 25.92 -13.40
CA PRO A 398 0.54 26.78 -12.23
C PRO A 398 1.94 26.70 -11.57
N PRO A 399 2.46 27.81 -11.00
CA PRO A 399 3.73 27.82 -10.28
C PRO A 399 3.70 26.81 -9.13
N ARG A 400 4.83 26.12 -8.93
CA ARG A 400 4.96 25.06 -7.92
C ARG A 400 5.48 25.64 -6.62
N GLU A 401 5.27 24.94 -5.51
CA GLU A 401 5.87 25.27 -4.19
C GLU A 401 5.70 26.74 -3.75
N CYS A 402 4.55 27.34 -4.07
CA CYS A 402 4.27 28.72 -3.68
C CYS A 402 4.19 28.84 -2.14
N GLN A 403 5.03 29.70 -1.56
CA GLN A 403 5.10 29.92 -0.12
C GLN A 403 5.34 31.38 0.23
N VAL A 404 4.99 31.73 1.47
CA VAL A 404 5.31 33.03 2.07
C VAL A 404 6.63 32.88 2.82
N VAL A 405 7.65 33.60 2.37
CA VAL A 405 9.01 33.52 2.93
C VAL A 405 9.13 34.38 4.19
N SER A 406 8.72 35.64 4.09
CA SER A 406 8.75 36.58 5.21
C SER A 406 7.50 37.46 5.20
N THR A 407 7.13 37.94 6.38
CA THR A 407 6.00 38.84 6.57
C THR A 407 6.39 39.84 7.64
N SER A 408 6.13 41.11 7.37
CA SER A 408 6.33 42.22 8.29
C SER A 408 5.00 42.96 8.47
N ALA A 409 5.06 44.10 9.17
CA ALA A 409 3.91 44.97 9.34
C ALA A 409 3.51 45.75 8.07
N TYR A 410 4.38 45.83 7.06
CA TYR A 410 4.13 46.60 5.83
C TYR A 410 4.54 45.88 4.54
N SER A 411 5.19 44.72 4.65
CA SER A 411 5.65 43.93 3.51
C SER A 411 5.36 42.43 3.66
N VAL A 412 5.15 41.76 2.53
CA VAL A 412 5.05 40.30 2.44
C VAL A 412 5.90 39.83 1.29
N ARG A 413 6.84 38.91 1.56
CA ARG A 413 7.69 38.30 0.54
C ARG A 413 7.17 36.91 0.19
N LEU A 414 6.87 36.72 -1.09
CA LEU A 414 6.41 35.46 -1.67
C LEU A 414 7.55 34.84 -2.49
N ALA A 415 7.64 33.52 -2.47
CA ALA A 415 8.52 32.77 -3.36
C ALA A 415 7.81 31.55 -3.92
N TRP A 416 8.19 31.15 -5.12
CA TRP A 416 7.62 30.00 -5.83
C TRP A 416 8.69 29.32 -6.69
N ALA A 417 8.50 28.03 -6.95
CA ALA A 417 9.30 27.30 -7.92
C ALA A 417 8.78 27.60 -9.34
N PRO A 418 9.68 27.57 -10.35
CA PRO A 418 9.32 27.90 -11.73
C PRO A 418 8.22 26.98 -12.26
N ALA A 419 7.27 27.58 -12.99
CA ALA A 419 6.21 26.86 -13.67
C ALA A 419 6.77 26.08 -14.86
N PHE A 420 6.24 24.88 -15.09
CA PHE A 420 6.55 24.11 -16.29
C PHE A 420 5.82 24.73 -17.49
N SER A 421 6.56 25.09 -18.53
CA SER A 421 6.02 25.61 -19.79
C SER A 421 6.86 25.12 -20.95
N ALA A 422 6.26 25.05 -22.14
CA ALA A 422 6.96 24.77 -23.38
C ALA A 422 7.71 26.01 -23.93
N ASP A 423 7.46 27.20 -23.39
CA ASP A 423 8.19 28.42 -23.74
C ASP A 423 9.38 28.68 -22.82
N ASP A 424 10.45 29.22 -23.39
CA ASP A 424 11.66 29.63 -22.65
C ASP A 424 11.44 30.88 -21.79
N LYS A 425 10.40 31.68 -22.04
CA LYS A 425 10.12 32.94 -21.32
C LYS A 425 8.76 32.92 -20.62
N VAL A 426 8.78 32.60 -19.32
CA VAL A 426 7.61 32.65 -18.42
C VAL A 426 7.75 33.83 -17.46
N THR A 427 6.68 34.61 -17.31
CA THR A 427 6.59 35.71 -16.34
C THR A 427 5.46 35.43 -15.35
N TYR A 428 5.49 36.07 -14.18
CA TYR A 428 4.49 35.85 -13.14
C TYR A 428 3.71 37.13 -12.85
N ASN A 429 2.40 36.97 -12.64
CA ASN A 429 1.50 38.01 -12.15
C ASN A 429 1.05 37.65 -10.73
N VAL A 430 1.15 38.60 -9.82
CA VAL A 430 0.71 38.47 -8.42
C VAL A 430 -0.41 39.47 -8.15
N ARG A 431 -1.61 38.96 -7.87
CA ARG A 431 -2.79 39.75 -7.51
C ARG A 431 -3.05 39.60 -6.01
N TYR A 432 -3.32 40.67 -5.29
CA TYR A 432 -3.57 40.61 -3.86
C TYR A 432 -4.72 41.52 -3.41
N ARG A 433 -5.41 41.12 -2.34
CA ARG A 433 -6.53 41.87 -1.74
C ARG A 433 -6.69 41.59 -0.25
N LEU A 434 -7.36 42.51 0.44
CA LEU A 434 -7.77 42.31 1.83
C LEU A 434 -8.99 41.39 1.90
N LYS A 435 -8.91 40.28 2.65
CA LYS A 435 -9.92 39.20 2.61
C LYS A 435 -11.20 39.51 3.37
N TYR A 436 -11.09 40.20 4.50
CA TYR A 436 -12.21 40.58 5.36
C TYR A 436 -12.26 42.09 5.51
N THR A 437 -12.75 42.78 4.47
CA THR A 437 -13.02 44.21 4.54
C THR A 437 -14.47 44.51 4.20
N LYS A 438 -15.05 45.47 4.92
CA LYS A 438 -16.38 46.03 4.65
C LYS A 438 -16.32 47.23 3.69
N SER A 439 -15.14 47.80 3.48
CA SER A 439 -14.90 48.94 2.59
C SER A 439 -14.78 48.46 1.14
N LYS A 440 -15.47 49.16 0.22
CA LYS A 440 -15.40 48.85 -1.22
C LYS A 440 -14.03 49.21 -1.83
N GLU A 441 -13.30 50.16 -1.26
CA GLU A 441 -11.98 50.58 -1.75
C GLU A 441 -10.90 49.56 -1.39
N ASP A 442 -10.92 49.00 -0.18
CA ASP A 442 -9.94 48.02 0.28
C ASP A 442 -10.17 46.61 -0.31
N ALA A 443 -11.36 46.37 -0.87
CA ALA A 443 -11.68 45.16 -1.61
C ALA A 443 -11.11 45.15 -3.04
N LYS A 444 -10.53 46.28 -3.51
CA LYS A 444 -9.95 46.40 -4.85
C LYS A 444 -8.71 45.51 -4.96
N ILE A 445 -8.72 44.65 -5.99
CA ILE A 445 -7.60 43.75 -6.28
C ILE A 445 -6.43 44.59 -6.81
N ARG A 446 -5.31 44.56 -6.10
CA ARG A 446 -4.05 45.16 -6.54
C ARG A 446 -3.24 44.10 -7.30
N GLU A 447 -2.47 44.51 -8.31
CA GLU A 447 -1.79 43.58 -9.21
C GLU A 447 -0.36 44.03 -9.50
N LEU A 448 0.57 43.09 -9.43
CA LEU A 448 1.95 43.19 -9.89
C LEU A 448 2.09 42.27 -11.11
N LYS A 449 2.53 42.81 -12.25
CA LYS A 449 2.65 42.07 -13.52
C LYS A 449 4.10 41.95 -13.97
N GLY A 450 4.40 40.88 -14.72
CA GLY A 450 5.66 40.76 -15.46
C GLY A 450 6.87 40.45 -14.60
N ILE A 451 6.70 39.71 -13.51
CA ILE A 451 7.79 39.32 -12.62
C ILE A 451 8.59 38.20 -13.30
N GLU A 452 9.84 38.45 -13.68
CA GLU A 452 10.72 37.44 -14.31
C GLU A 452 11.39 36.53 -13.26
N GLY A 453 11.45 36.96 -12.00
CA GLY A 453 12.01 36.19 -10.90
C GLY A 453 11.04 35.20 -10.24
N ASN A 454 11.61 34.34 -9.38
CA ASN A 454 10.88 33.34 -8.60
C ASN A 454 10.43 33.84 -7.21
N SER A 455 10.58 35.14 -6.96
CA SER A 455 10.15 35.77 -5.72
C SER A 455 9.66 37.20 -5.96
N ALA A 456 8.76 37.66 -5.10
CA ALA A 456 8.25 39.02 -5.13
C ALA A 456 8.00 39.52 -3.71
N GLU A 457 8.47 40.73 -3.44
CA GLU A 457 8.18 41.43 -2.19
C GLU A 457 7.13 42.51 -2.44
N ILE A 458 6.01 42.38 -1.74
CA ILE A 458 4.86 43.28 -1.86
C ILE A 458 4.95 44.25 -0.69
N MET A 459 5.05 45.54 -1.01
CA MET A 459 5.22 46.63 -0.03
C MET A 459 3.91 47.41 0.16
N SER A 460 3.85 48.25 1.19
CA SER A 460 2.73 49.14 1.50
C SER A 460 1.41 48.40 1.78
N ILE A 461 1.53 47.31 2.54
CA ILE A 461 0.42 46.49 3.02
C ILE A 461 0.01 46.98 4.42
N GLU A 462 -1.27 46.85 4.78
CA GLU A 462 -1.74 47.16 6.14
C GLU A 462 -1.27 46.13 7.15
N SER A 463 -0.94 46.57 8.36
CA SER A 463 -0.54 45.71 9.47
C SER A 463 -1.72 45.03 10.15
N CYS A 464 -1.49 43.86 10.76
CA CYS A 464 -2.51 43.10 11.48
C CYS A 464 -3.75 42.75 10.63
N SER A 465 -3.56 42.59 9.32
CA SER A 465 -4.61 42.42 8.32
C SER A 465 -4.40 41.12 7.53
N LEU A 466 -5.50 40.46 7.15
CA LEU A 466 -5.47 39.19 6.40
C LEU A 466 -5.54 39.42 4.90
N TYR A 467 -4.45 39.11 4.20
CA TYR A 467 -4.37 39.23 2.75
C TYR A 467 -4.52 37.88 2.05
N GLU A 468 -5.17 37.92 0.89
CA GLU A 468 -5.22 36.82 -0.08
C GLU A 468 -4.37 37.19 -1.28
N PHE A 469 -3.39 36.35 -1.60
CA PHE A 469 -2.48 36.49 -2.73
C PHE A 469 -2.81 35.43 -3.78
N ARG A 470 -2.79 35.82 -5.04
CA ARG A 470 -3.11 34.99 -6.20
C ARG A 470 -1.95 35.08 -7.18
N ILE A 471 -1.23 33.98 -7.37
CA ILE A 471 -0.07 33.89 -8.27
C ILE A 471 -0.47 33.14 -9.53
N THR A 472 -0.13 33.68 -10.70
CA THR A 472 -0.37 33.07 -12.01
C THR A 472 0.88 33.19 -12.88
N ALA A 473 1.27 32.11 -13.56
CA ALA A 473 2.30 32.12 -14.59
C ALA A 473 1.69 32.57 -15.93
N VAL A 474 2.46 33.32 -16.71
CA VAL A 474 2.05 33.92 -17.98
C VAL A 474 3.11 33.62 -19.01
N SER A 475 2.70 32.96 -20.09
CA SER A 475 3.49 32.83 -21.32
C SER A 475 2.70 33.43 -22.49
N ARG A 476 3.30 33.44 -23.69
CA ARG A 476 2.62 33.89 -24.92
C ARG A 476 1.32 33.14 -25.22
N PHE A 477 1.13 31.94 -24.67
CA PHE A 477 -0.03 31.08 -24.91
C PHE A 477 -1.16 31.25 -23.88
N GLY A 478 -0.94 32.03 -22.81
CA GLY A 478 -2.00 32.39 -21.85
C GLY A 478 -1.55 32.44 -20.39
N GLU A 479 -2.50 32.73 -19.50
CA GLU A 479 -2.30 32.67 -18.03
C GLU A 479 -2.61 31.27 -17.50
N SER A 480 -1.80 30.79 -16.55
CA SER A 480 -2.01 29.53 -15.83
C SER A 480 -3.24 29.57 -14.92
N LYS A 481 -3.64 28.40 -14.41
CA LYS A 481 -4.50 28.35 -13.21
C LYS A 481 -3.81 29.07 -12.06
N ALA A 482 -4.60 29.69 -11.20
CA ALA A 482 -4.08 30.53 -10.13
C ALA A 482 -3.87 29.76 -8.82
N VAL A 483 -2.75 30.03 -8.16
CA VAL A 483 -2.43 29.51 -6.83
C VAL A 483 -2.79 30.57 -5.80
N TYR A 484 -3.53 30.18 -4.76
CA TYR A 484 -3.99 31.09 -3.71
C TYR A 484 -3.18 30.88 -2.43
N LEU A 485 -2.65 31.96 -1.88
CA LEU A 485 -1.99 32.01 -0.57
C LEU A 485 -2.74 32.99 0.33
N VAL A 486 -2.78 32.72 1.63
CA VAL A 486 -3.45 33.58 2.61
C VAL A 486 -2.50 33.80 3.78
N GLN A 487 -2.26 35.04 4.15
CA GLN A 487 -1.30 35.41 5.20
C GLN A 487 -1.76 36.62 6.02
N TYR A 488 -1.53 36.58 7.32
CA TYR A 488 -1.67 37.72 8.23
C TYR A 488 -0.39 38.54 8.24
N THR A 489 -0.50 39.87 8.11
CA THR A 489 0.60 40.80 8.35
C THR A 489 0.86 41.01 9.85
N GLU A 490 2.10 41.34 10.19
CA GLU A 490 2.49 41.52 11.60
C GLU A 490 1.97 42.87 12.15
N PRO A 491 1.76 43.01 13.46
CA PRO A 491 1.45 44.31 14.08
C PRO A 491 2.61 45.32 13.97
N GLN A 492 2.33 46.62 13.73
CA GLN A 492 3.39 47.65 13.62
C GLN A 492 4.20 47.89 14.90
N LEU A 493 3.62 47.56 16.05
CA LEU A 493 4.22 47.76 17.37
C LEU A 493 4.99 46.53 17.86
N SER A 494 4.84 45.37 17.21
CA SER A 494 5.58 44.16 17.60
C SER A 494 7.00 44.16 17.02
N PRO A 495 7.96 43.46 17.65
CA PRO A 495 9.26 43.16 17.05
C PRO A 495 9.08 42.49 15.68
N GLN A 496 9.91 42.88 14.71
CA GLN A 496 9.85 42.39 13.33
C GLN A 496 10.98 41.40 13.07
N HIS A 497 10.83 40.56 12.04
CA HIS A 497 11.90 39.68 11.54
C HIS A 497 12.58 38.85 12.64
N ILE A 498 11.78 38.18 13.48
CA ILE A 498 12.34 37.25 14.45
C ILE A 498 12.95 36.04 13.72
N LEU A 499 14.25 35.81 13.93
CA LEU A 499 15.02 34.74 13.31
C LEU A 499 15.67 33.90 14.42
N ALA A 500 15.82 32.60 14.17
CA ALA A 500 16.64 31.73 14.99
C ALA A 500 17.85 31.24 14.19
N THR A 501 19.03 31.40 14.77
CA THR A 501 20.27 30.78 14.32
C THR A 501 20.66 29.71 15.32
N LYS A 502 21.03 28.52 14.83
CA LYS A 502 21.53 27.44 15.68
C LYS A 502 23.03 27.64 15.87
N ILE A 503 23.50 27.73 17.11
CA ILE A 503 24.94 27.86 17.41
C ILE A 503 25.53 26.48 17.68
N ALA A 504 24.82 25.66 18.46
CA ALA A 504 25.20 24.29 18.78
C ALA A 504 23.94 23.39 18.75
N PRO A 505 24.08 22.06 18.79
CA PRO A 505 22.94 21.14 18.72
C PRO A 505 21.89 21.35 19.84
N ASN A 506 22.31 21.88 20.99
CA ASN A 506 21.47 22.24 22.14
C ASN A 506 21.38 23.76 22.41
N SER A 507 21.84 24.63 21.52
CA SER A 507 21.79 26.07 21.74
C SER A 507 21.25 26.84 20.53
N VAL A 508 20.28 27.70 20.81
CA VAL A 508 19.59 28.51 19.80
C VAL A 508 19.75 29.98 20.16
N GLU A 509 20.17 30.76 19.18
CA GLU A 509 20.22 32.20 19.25
C GLU A 509 19.03 32.80 18.53
N LEU A 510 18.34 33.73 19.19
CA LEU A 510 17.27 34.51 18.59
C LEU A 510 17.73 35.93 18.34
N THR A 511 17.40 36.45 17.15
CA THR A 511 17.64 37.83 16.76
C THR A 511 16.36 38.45 16.19
N TRP A 512 16.09 39.72 16.48
CA TRP A 512 14.93 40.44 15.94
C TRP A 512 15.23 41.91 15.65
N GLU A 513 14.40 42.51 14.81
CA GLU A 513 14.39 43.94 14.52
C GLU A 513 13.43 44.71 15.45
N PRO A 514 13.73 45.98 15.77
CA PRO A 514 12.83 46.79 16.58
C PRO A 514 11.47 47.00 15.90
N PRO A 515 10.41 47.31 16.66
CA PRO A 515 9.11 47.64 16.10
C PRO A 515 9.18 48.77 15.07
N TYR A 516 8.40 48.63 14.00
CA TYR A 516 8.34 49.63 12.93
C TYR A 516 7.88 51.00 13.44
N LYS A 517 6.87 51.01 14.32
CA LYS A 517 6.39 52.22 14.99
C LYS A 517 6.90 52.23 16.44
N ARG A 518 7.28 53.40 16.94
CA ARG A 518 7.75 53.61 18.33
C ARG A 518 9.11 52.95 18.68
N SER A 519 9.98 52.72 17.70
CA SER A 519 11.31 52.09 17.87
C SER A 519 12.19 52.72 18.96
N HIS A 520 12.31 54.05 18.99
CA HIS A 520 13.14 54.80 19.96
C HIS A 520 12.57 54.81 21.40
N SER A 521 11.33 54.32 21.58
CA SER A 521 10.64 54.30 22.88
C SER A 521 10.66 52.92 23.55
N VAL A 522 11.36 51.93 23.00
CA VAL A 522 11.49 50.60 23.59
C VAL A 522 12.47 50.65 24.78
N LYS A 523 12.07 50.11 25.93
CA LYS A 523 12.86 49.98 27.15
C LYS A 523 13.59 48.63 27.22
N HIS A 524 12.87 47.54 26.93
CA HIS A 524 13.40 46.17 26.86
C HIS A 524 12.42 45.29 26.07
N TYR A 525 12.83 44.06 25.75
CA TYR A 525 11.98 43.04 25.12
C TYR A 525 11.67 41.93 26.12
N MET A 526 10.51 41.30 25.98
CA MET A 526 10.20 40.05 26.69
C MET A 526 10.07 38.94 25.65
N VAL A 527 10.89 37.91 25.79
CA VAL A 527 10.83 36.72 24.93
C VAL A 527 10.15 35.60 25.71
N TYR A 528 9.11 35.02 25.12
CA TYR A 528 8.39 33.88 25.63
C TYR A 528 8.80 32.63 24.88
N TRP A 529 8.95 31.52 25.60
CA TRP A 529 9.28 30.24 25.01
C TRP A 529 8.60 29.06 25.72
N THR A 530 8.39 27.99 24.97
CA THR A 530 7.80 26.74 25.49
C THR A 530 8.28 25.53 24.70
N ASP A 531 8.37 24.38 25.37
CA ASP A 531 8.62 23.07 24.77
C ASP A 531 7.32 22.30 24.46
N ASN A 532 6.16 22.87 24.84
CA ASN A 532 4.84 22.31 24.59
C ASN A 532 3.93 23.30 23.83
N PRO A 533 3.66 23.08 22.52
CA PRO A 533 2.88 23.99 21.68
C PRO A 533 1.38 24.05 22.05
N SER A 534 0.90 23.19 22.94
CA SER A 534 -0.49 23.15 23.41
C SER A 534 -0.74 23.88 24.73
N SER A 535 0.35 24.32 25.41
CA SER A 535 0.27 25.09 26.64
C SER A 535 -0.30 26.50 26.40
N ARG A 536 -1.04 27.03 27.39
CA ARG A 536 -1.56 28.41 27.32
C ARG A 536 -0.39 29.38 27.45
N LEU A 537 -0.47 30.54 26.79
CA LEU A 537 0.58 31.56 26.80
C LEU A 537 0.97 32.01 28.23
N SER A 538 0.04 31.93 29.20
CA SER A 538 0.30 32.21 30.62
C SER A 538 1.38 31.32 31.23
N ASP A 539 1.49 30.10 30.71
CA ASP A 539 2.32 29.03 31.27
C ASP A 539 3.69 28.99 30.57
N TRP A 540 3.90 29.87 29.58
CA TRP A 540 5.16 29.94 28.83
C TRP A 540 6.22 30.61 29.68
N GLN A 541 7.44 30.09 29.57
CA GLN A 541 8.60 30.69 30.21
C GLN A 541 8.91 32.02 29.54
N LYS A 542 9.33 33.02 30.33
CA LYS A 542 9.59 34.38 29.84
C LYS A 542 10.93 34.88 30.33
N VAL A 543 11.67 35.56 29.46
CA VAL A 543 12.96 36.18 29.78
C VAL A 543 12.96 37.64 29.34
N VAL A 544 13.55 38.50 30.17
CA VAL A 544 13.69 39.94 29.89
C VAL A 544 15.01 40.15 29.16
N VAL A 545 14.98 40.78 27.99
CA VAL A 545 16.16 41.01 27.15
C VAL A 545 16.37 42.50 26.93
N GLN A 546 17.52 42.99 27.36
CA GLN A 546 18.00 44.36 27.10
C GLN A 546 18.88 44.36 25.85
N GLY A 547 18.25 44.24 24.68
CA GLY A 547 18.96 44.11 23.41
C GLY A 547 18.09 43.52 22.31
N ARG A 548 18.70 43.19 21.17
CA ARG A 548 18.02 42.63 19.98
C ARG A 548 18.35 41.15 19.74
N LYS A 549 19.09 40.55 20.68
CA LYS A 549 19.65 39.21 20.57
C LYS A 549 19.65 38.53 21.93
N VAL A 550 19.34 37.24 21.97
CA VAL A 550 19.41 36.40 23.17
C VAL A 550 19.79 34.97 22.78
N VAL A 551 20.56 34.30 23.63
CA VAL A 551 20.97 32.91 23.44
C VAL A 551 20.28 32.05 24.49
N PHE A 552 19.70 30.94 24.06
CA PHE A 552 19.12 29.91 24.92
C PHE A 552 20.06 28.69 24.96
N PRO A 553 20.90 28.57 26.00
CA PRO A 553 21.73 27.38 26.20
C PRO A 553 20.92 26.21 26.75
N GLU A 554 21.47 24.99 26.64
CA GLU A 554 20.97 23.77 27.31
C GLU A 554 19.54 23.34 26.93
N LEU A 555 19.13 23.58 25.68
CA LEU A 555 17.87 23.04 25.16
C LEU A 555 17.95 21.52 24.97
N LYS A 556 16.82 20.83 25.11
CA LYS A 556 16.72 19.38 24.88
C LYS A 556 17.07 19.07 23.41
N TYR A 557 17.84 18.01 23.17
CA TYR A 557 18.15 17.54 21.81
C TYR A 557 16.91 16.99 21.09
N ASP A 558 16.89 17.08 19.77
CA ASP A 558 15.82 16.61 18.88
C ASP A 558 14.39 17.07 19.28
N TRP A 559 14.28 18.22 19.94
CA TRP A 559 13.03 18.71 20.51
C TRP A 559 12.54 19.99 19.81
N PHE A 560 11.23 20.22 19.88
CA PHE A 560 10.60 21.39 19.29
C PHE A 560 10.34 22.46 20.33
N TYR A 561 10.80 23.67 20.03
CA TYR A 561 10.57 24.86 20.83
C TYR A 561 9.80 25.91 20.04
N MET A 562 8.93 26.65 20.74
CA MET A 562 8.26 27.81 20.20
C MET A 562 8.78 29.07 20.87
N PHE A 563 9.06 30.11 20.10
CA PHE A 563 9.53 31.40 20.58
C PHE A 563 8.64 32.54 20.06
N CYS A 564 8.34 33.54 20.88
CA CYS A 564 7.75 34.80 20.44
C CYS A 564 8.20 35.95 21.36
N ALA A 565 8.16 37.18 20.86
CA ALA A 565 8.64 38.34 21.60
C ALA A 565 7.63 39.50 21.62
N ASN A 566 7.63 40.30 22.67
CA ASN A 566 7.00 41.61 22.68
C ASN A 566 8.01 42.69 23.09
N ALA A 567 7.73 43.93 22.69
CA ALA A 567 8.47 45.11 23.10
C ALA A 567 7.75 45.77 24.29
N CYS A 568 8.51 46.14 25.33
CA CYS A 568 8.02 46.94 26.43
C CYS A 568 8.49 48.38 26.24
N PHE A 569 7.56 49.32 26.11
CA PHE A 569 7.87 50.73 25.90
C PHE A 569 8.21 51.43 27.22
N LYS A 570 8.87 52.60 27.15
CA LYS A 570 9.23 53.42 28.32
C LYS A 570 8.02 53.80 29.18
N ASP A 571 6.84 53.92 28.57
CA ASP A 571 5.58 54.24 29.23
C ASP A 571 4.93 53.03 29.95
N GLY A 572 5.62 51.88 30.03
CA GLY A 572 5.12 50.66 30.68
C GLY A 572 4.15 49.83 29.83
N GLN A 573 3.66 50.36 28.71
CA GLN A 573 2.82 49.62 27.77
C GLN A 573 3.60 48.53 27.03
N ARG A 574 2.96 47.38 26.81
CA ARG A 574 3.52 46.24 26.05
C ARG A 574 2.95 46.20 24.65
N SER A 575 3.79 45.87 23.68
CA SER A 575 3.34 45.61 22.31
C SER A 575 2.54 44.30 22.21
N PRO A 576 1.77 44.13 21.12
CA PRO A 576 1.37 42.80 20.66
C PRO A 576 2.57 41.87 20.50
N LEU A 577 2.33 40.56 20.58
CA LEU A 577 3.35 39.54 20.35
C LEU A 577 3.74 39.50 18.86
N SER A 578 5.02 39.22 18.61
CA SER A 578 5.52 38.86 17.30
C SER A 578 4.93 37.52 16.83
N ARG A 579 5.14 37.20 15.55
CA ARG A 579 4.91 35.84 15.05
C ARG A 579 5.63 34.80 15.91
N SER A 580 4.99 33.65 16.11
CA SER A 580 5.62 32.51 16.77
C SER A 580 6.57 31.79 15.81
N LEU A 581 7.81 31.66 16.26
CA LEU A 581 8.87 30.95 15.58
C LEU A 581 8.96 29.52 16.13
N PHE A 582 8.95 28.54 15.23
CA PHE A 582 9.09 27.13 15.58
C PHE A 582 10.52 26.69 15.24
N VAL A 583 11.26 26.23 16.24
CA VAL A 583 12.65 25.78 16.07
C VAL A 583 12.75 24.34 16.56
N LYS A 584 13.44 23.51 15.80
CA LYS A 584 13.80 22.16 16.21
C LYS A 584 15.30 22.12 16.51
N THR A 585 15.67 21.70 17.72
CA THR A 585 17.07 21.43 18.07
C THR A 585 17.56 20.19 17.32
N ASP A 586 18.88 20.10 17.12
CA ASP A 586 19.45 19.00 16.35
C ASP A 586 19.53 17.72 17.18
N LYS A 587 19.59 16.58 16.49
CA LYS A 587 19.85 15.30 17.14
C LYS A 587 21.29 15.29 17.65
N LEU A 588 21.47 14.62 18.78
CA LEU A 588 22.80 14.27 19.23
C LEU A 588 23.34 13.17 18.30
N GLU A 589 24.10 13.56 17.28
CA GLU A 589 24.72 12.62 16.35
C GLU A 589 26.04 12.10 16.95
N PHE A 590 25.98 10.90 17.53
CA PHE A 590 27.19 10.14 17.82
C PHE A 590 27.80 9.71 16.49
N HIS A 591 28.89 10.36 16.07
CA HIS A 591 29.65 9.90 14.93
C HIS A 591 30.26 8.53 15.30
N ASN A 592 29.96 7.51 14.49
CA ASN A 592 30.43 6.12 14.69
C ASN A 592 31.96 5.94 14.67
N TYR A 593 32.74 7.02 14.54
CA TYR A 593 34.20 6.98 14.62
C TYR A 593 34.75 7.19 16.04
N CYS A 594 33.89 7.34 17.06
CA CYS A 594 34.32 7.52 18.45
C CYS A 594 33.73 6.49 19.41
N VAL A 595 33.57 5.24 18.96
CA VAL A 595 33.42 4.08 19.85
C VAL A 595 34.63 3.18 19.61
N GLY A 596 35.80 3.63 20.08
CA GLY A 596 37.04 2.89 19.81
C GLY A 596 38.36 3.52 20.22
N HIS A 597 38.40 4.74 20.76
CA HIS A 597 39.58 5.28 21.43
C HIS A 597 39.11 6.03 22.66
N SER A 598 39.29 5.44 23.85
CA SER A 598 39.20 6.24 25.05
C SER A 598 40.40 7.19 25.02
N GLN A 599 40.15 8.47 25.22
CA GLN A 599 41.18 9.50 25.41
C GLN A 599 42.14 9.18 26.58
N THR A 600 41.90 8.11 27.34
CA THR A 600 42.83 7.58 28.34
C THR A 600 44.11 7.00 27.73
N VAL A 601 44.08 6.47 26.51
CA VAL A 601 45.29 5.92 25.85
C VAL A 601 46.16 7.04 25.28
N GLU A 602 45.54 8.05 24.65
CA GLU A 602 46.25 9.25 24.17
C GLU A 602 46.87 10.05 25.33
N ILE A 603 46.18 10.17 26.47
CA ILE A 603 46.74 10.84 27.66
C ILE A 603 47.90 10.03 28.26
N MET A 604 47.85 8.69 28.23
CA MET A 604 48.97 7.83 28.66
C MET A 604 50.17 7.90 27.71
N GLU A 605 49.95 8.03 26.39
CA GLU A 605 51.01 8.25 25.41
C GLU A 605 51.62 9.67 25.50
N ILE A 606 50.83 10.67 25.89
CA ILE A 606 51.32 12.03 26.17
C ILE A 606 52.10 12.07 27.49
N LEU A 607 51.71 11.29 28.50
CA LEU A 607 52.42 11.18 29.79
C LEU A 607 53.73 10.37 29.72
N THR A 608 53.95 9.60 28.65
CA THR A 608 55.14 8.75 28.48
C THR A 608 56.19 9.33 27.54
N ARG A 609 55.95 10.53 26.96
CA ARG A 609 56.99 11.29 26.27
C ARG A 609 57.71 12.19 27.28
N PRO A 610 59.02 12.01 27.49
CA PRO A 610 59.81 13.06 28.10
C PRO A 610 59.92 14.19 27.06
N ASP A 611 59.70 15.41 27.53
CA ASP A 611 59.97 16.70 26.87
C ASP A 611 58.74 17.52 26.47
N GLU A 612 58.74 18.74 27.03
CA GLU A 612 57.86 19.90 26.80
C GLU A 612 56.56 19.99 27.62
N ALA A 613 56.74 20.31 28.90
CA ALA A 613 55.73 20.98 29.71
C ALA A 613 55.56 22.44 29.24
N THR A 614 54.33 22.82 28.87
CA THR A 614 53.92 24.23 28.87
C THR A 614 52.76 24.42 29.86
N GLU A 615 53.07 25.15 30.93
CA GLU A 615 52.13 25.74 31.88
C GLU A 615 51.11 26.60 31.13
N ASN A 616 49.82 26.24 31.16
CA ASN A 616 48.68 27.16 31.24
C ASN A 616 47.37 26.42 30.97
N THR A 617 46.89 25.64 31.94
CA THR A 617 45.45 25.50 32.13
C THR A 617 45.15 25.06 33.57
N PRO A 618 44.45 25.88 34.38
CA PRO A 618 44.04 25.48 35.71
C PRO A 618 42.93 24.42 35.61
N LEU A 619 43.24 23.19 36.01
CA LEU A 619 42.28 22.12 36.26
C LEU A 619 41.43 22.49 37.49
N LEU A 620 40.11 22.60 37.31
CA LEU A 620 39.17 22.57 38.44
C LEU A 620 38.32 21.28 38.37
N LYS A 621 38.23 20.63 39.55
CA LYS A 621 37.75 19.27 39.81
C LYS A 621 36.37 18.97 39.24
N ARG A 622 36.27 17.79 38.61
CA ARG A 622 35.01 17.08 38.34
C ARG A 622 34.72 16.13 39.50
N ASP A 623 33.61 16.33 40.20
CA ASP A 623 32.99 15.29 41.02
C ASP A 623 31.85 14.66 40.21
N TYR A 624 32.10 13.49 39.62
CA TYR A 624 31.05 12.64 39.08
C TYR A 624 30.60 11.67 40.17
N ALA A 625 29.36 11.80 40.61
CA ALA A 625 28.65 10.71 41.27
C ALA A 625 28.02 9.83 40.17
N SER A 626 28.64 8.69 39.89
CA SER A 626 28.05 7.62 39.08
C SER A 626 27.02 6.88 39.92
N PHE A 627 25.75 6.88 39.50
CA PHE A 627 24.79 5.88 39.98
C PHE A 627 24.85 4.67 39.06
N VAL A 628 25.42 3.59 39.57
CA VAL A 628 25.19 2.21 39.11
C VAL A 628 24.63 1.46 40.31
N VAL A 629 23.36 1.07 40.23
CA VAL A 629 22.85 -0.27 40.56
C VAL A 629 21.76 -0.58 39.55
#